data_AF-A3YX93-F1
#
_entry.id   AF-A3YX93-F1
#
_cell.length_a   1.000
_cell.length_b   1.000
_cell.length_c   1.000
_cell.angle_alpha   90.00
_cell.angle_beta   90.00
_cell.angle_gamma   90.00
#
_symmetry.space_group_name_H-M   'P 1'
#
loop_
_entity.id
_entity.type
_entity.pdbx_description
1 polymer ?
#
loop_
_entity_poly.entity_id
_entity_poly.type
_entity_poly.pdbx_seq_one_letter_code
_entity_poly.pdbx_strand_id
1 'polypeptide(L)'
;MRGSSNRIVNLHTSLNSLNAIYSSKLIYDVVSDLFGCQAFPCQSLTFINGSTQDAHQDTIHLTPFPRGLMCGVWVALEDVVPGSGELFYYPGSHLLPAVLCSSHGVPKVDSEDGDYSKFGAVFTPAIKKLLADNACLCPQTFLPRAGDVLI
;
A
#
# COMPACT_ATOMS: atom_id res chain seq x y z
N MET A 1 -11.39 -17.38 9.33
CA MET A 1 -12.06 -16.08 9.53
C MET A 1 -11.21 -15.03 8.85
N ARG A 2 -11.77 -14.16 8.01
CA ARG A 2 -11.03 -12.97 7.56
C ARG A 2 -10.88 -12.06 8.78
N GLY A 3 -9.65 -11.78 9.21
CA GLY A 3 -9.42 -10.88 10.34
C GLY A 3 -9.99 -9.51 10.04
N SER A 4 -10.64 -8.85 11.01
CA SER A 4 -10.88 -7.41 10.89
C SER A 4 -9.52 -6.73 10.80
N SER A 5 -9.34 -5.88 9.78
CA SER A 5 -8.10 -5.13 9.55
C SER A 5 -7.91 -4.09 10.66
N ASN A 6 -7.48 -4.53 11.84
CA ASN A 6 -7.10 -3.65 12.93
C ASN A 6 -5.78 -3.00 12.55
N ARG A 7 -5.86 -1.78 12.04
CA ARG A 7 -4.70 -0.95 11.68
C ARG A 7 -4.69 0.30 12.53
N ILE A 8 -3.52 0.68 13.02
CA ILE A 8 -3.35 1.90 13.81
C ILE A 8 -2.56 2.88 12.96
N VAL A 9 -3.18 4.03 12.69
CA VAL A 9 -2.57 5.11 11.92
C VAL A 9 -1.55 5.84 12.80
N ASN A 10 -0.36 6.09 12.25
CA ASN A 10 0.70 6.89 12.87
C ASN A 10 1.14 6.41 14.26
N LEU A 11 1.06 5.10 14.55
CA LEU A 11 1.49 4.55 15.85
C LEU A 11 2.96 4.86 16.19
N HIS A 12 3.80 5.13 15.18
CA HIS A 12 5.18 5.59 15.36
C HIS A 12 5.30 6.85 16.23
N THR A 13 4.28 7.72 16.28
CA THR A 13 4.33 8.93 17.13
C THR A 13 4.26 8.61 18.62
N SER A 14 3.76 7.44 18.97
CA SER A 14 3.53 7.02 20.36
C SER A 14 4.55 5.98 20.85
N LEU A 15 5.26 5.30 19.93
CA LEU A 15 6.19 4.21 20.26
C LEU A 15 7.57 4.46 19.63
N ASN A 16 8.58 4.66 20.48
CA ASN A 16 9.96 4.93 20.05
C ASN A 16 10.54 3.84 19.14
N SER A 17 10.19 2.57 19.36
CA SER A 17 10.64 1.46 18.53
C SER A 17 10.11 1.55 17.10
N LEU A 18 8.84 1.91 16.93
CA LEU A 18 8.26 2.12 15.60
C LEU A 18 8.75 3.44 14.98
N ASN A 19 8.99 4.47 15.79
CA ASN A 19 9.63 5.69 15.31
C ASN A 19 11.03 5.43 14.74
N ALA A 20 11.80 4.54 15.35
CA ALA A 20 13.12 4.15 14.83
C ALA A 20 13.04 3.49 13.45
N ILE A 21 11.99 2.69 13.18
CA ILE A 21 11.72 2.13 11.85
C ILE A 21 11.27 3.24 10.89
N TYR A 22 10.32 4.08 11.32
CA TYR A 22 9.76 5.19 10.53
C TYR A 22 10.84 6.20 10.10
N SER A 23 11.86 6.40 10.93
CA SER A 23 12.99 7.32 10.71
C SER A 23 14.28 6.64 10.23
N SER A 24 14.19 5.39 9.76
CA SER A 24 15.35 4.62 9.32
C SER A 24 16.07 5.29 8.15
N LYS A 25 17.30 5.75 8.39
CA LYS A 25 18.16 6.36 7.36
C LYS A 25 18.38 5.43 6.18
N LEU A 26 18.57 4.13 6.42
CA LEU A 26 18.77 3.13 5.37
C LEU A 26 17.59 3.11 4.38
N ILE A 27 16.36 3.10 4.90
CA ILE A 27 15.15 3.10 4.07
C ILE A 27 15.07 4.40 3.29
N TYR A 28 15.34 5.55 3.93
CA TYR A 28 15.28 6.84 3.25
C TYR A 28 16.31 6.97 2.13
N ASP A 29 17.54 6.51 2.36
CA ASP A 29 18.59 6.54 1.35
C ASP A 29 18.18 5.68 0.14
N VAL A 30 17.72 4.45 0.37
CA VAL A 30 17.25 3.56 -0.71
C VAL A 30 16.09 4.18 -1.51
N VAL A 31 15.07 4.71 -0.82
CA VAL A 31 13.91 5.33 -1.51
C VAL A 31 14.33 6.61 -2.24
N SER A 32 15.24 7.39 -1.67
CA SER A 32 15.74 8.61 -2.32
C SER A 32 16.52 8.28 -3.59
N ASP A 33 17.33 7.22 -3.56
CA ASP A 33 18.08 6.74 -4.71
C ASP A 33 17.13 6.20 -5.80
N LEU A 34 16.09 5.45 -5.42
CA LEU A 34 15.08 4.94 -6.36
C LEU A 34 14.34 6.05 -7.10
N PHE A 35 14.01 7.15 -6.42
CA PHE A 35 13.32 8.29 -7.03
C PHE A 35 14.25 9.36 -7.61
N GLY A 36 15.54 9.31 -7.31
CA GLY A 36 16.50 10.35 -7.70
C GLY A 36 16.26 11.71 -7.03
N CYS A 37 15.53 11.73 -5.92
CA CYS A 37 15.25 12.93 -5.14
C CYS A 37 15.07 12.60 -3.66
N GLN A 38 15.20 13.60 -2.78
CA GLN A 38 15.07 13.39 -1.34
C GLN A 38 13.66 12.87 -0.97
N ALA A 39 13.61 11.68 -0.37
CA ALA A 39 12.38 11.08 0.12
C ALA A 39 12.04 11.57 1.54
N PHE A 40 10.74 11.58 1.85
CA PHE A 40 10.21 11.87 3.18
C PHE A 40 9.01 10.95 3.44
N PRO A 41 8.87 10.34 4.64
CA PRO A 41 7.67 9.60 4.96
C PRO A 41 6.51 10.58 5.21
N CYS A 42 5.29 10.15 4.92
CA CYS A 42 4.09 10.97 5.11
C CYS A 42 3.04 10.33 6.03
N GLN A 43 3.04 9.00 6.15
CA GLN A 43 2.07 8.27 6.94
C GLN A 43 2.63 6.89 7.31
N SER A 44 2.20 6.34 8.46
CA SER A 44 2.42 4.92 8.76
C SER A 44 1.11 4.23 9.11
N LEU A 45 1.01 2.95 8.77
CA LEU A 45 -0.04 2.05 9.22
C LEU A 45 0.60 0.86 9.91
N THR A 46 0.24 0.60 11.16
CA THR A 46 0.67 -0.61 11.88
C THR A 46 -0.47 -1.61 11.90
N PHE A 47 -0.24 -2.78 11.30
CA PHE A 47 -1.22 -3.85 11.22
C PHE A 47 -1.10 -4.75 12.45
N ILE A 48 -2.20 -4.91 13.19
CA ILE A 48 -2.27 -5.82 14.34
C ILE A 48 -2.55 -7.25 13.87
N ASN A 49 -3.32 -7.40 12.79
CA ASN A 49 -3.58 -8.66 12.11
C ASN A 49 -3.33 -8.46 10.61
N GLY A 50 -2.95 -9.54 9.92
CA GLY A 50 -2.92 -9.53 8.46
C GLY A 50 -4.29 -9.13 7.90
N SER A 51 -4.29 -8.17 6.99
CA SER A 51 -5.48 -7.69 6.30
C SER A 51 -5.42 -8.17 4.87
N THR A 52 -6.06 -9.30 4.56
CA THR A 52 -6.25 -9.69 3.16
C THR A 52 -7.13 -8.63 2.49
N GLN A 53 -6.50 -7.79 1.66
CA GLN A 53 -7.20 -6.82 0.82
C GLN A 53 -7.18 -7.29 -0.62
N ASP A 54 -8.22 -6.91 -1.38
CA ASP A 54 -8.21 -7.11 -2.82
C ASP A 54 -7.09 -6.28 -3.45
N ALA A 55 -6.63 -6.69 -4.65
CA ALA A 55 -5.62 -5.94 -5.40
C ALA A 55 -6.06 -4.48 -5.59
N HIS A 56 -5.15 -3.55 -5.37
CA HIS A 56 -5.38 -2.11 -5.50
C HIS A 56 -4.09 -1.35 -5.82
N GLN A 57 -4.23 -0.06 -6.08
CA GLN A 57 -3.13 0.91 -6.21
C GLN A 57 -3.28 1.97 -5.12
N ASP A 58 -2.26 2.17 -4.28
CA ASP A 58 -2.29 3.17 -3.21
C ASP A 58 -2.49 4.60 -3.73
N THR A 59 -2.14 4.85 -4.99
CA THR A 59 -2.29 6.16 -5.63
C THR A 59 -3.73 6.69 -5.61
N ILE A 60 -4.73 5.82 -5.46
CA ILE A 60 -6.13 6.22 -5.32
C ILE A 60 -6.38 7.00 -4.01
N HIS A 61 -5.62 6.67 -2.96
CA HIS A 61 -5.70 7.30 -1.64
C HIS A 61 -4.64 8.37 -1.45
N LEU A 62 -3.44 8.14 -2.01
CA LEU A 62 -2.25 8.94 -1.82
C LEU A 62 -1.69 9.38 -3.18
N THR A 63 -2.06 10.57 -3.64
CA THR A 63 -1.58 11.13 -4.91
C THR A 63 -0.54 12.23 -4.64
N PRO A 64 0.79 11.93 -4.67
CA PRO A 64 1.81 12.96 -4.53
C PRO A 64 1.83 13.89 -5.74
N PHE A 65 2.44 15.07 -5.58
CA PHE A 65 2.84 15.93 -6.69
C PHE A 65 4.36 16.12 -6.68
N PRO A 66 5.07 15.86 -7.79
CA PRO A 66 4.56 15.27 -9.03
C PRO A 66 4.12 13.81 -8.85
N ARG A 67 3.24 13.33 -9.74
CA ARG A 67 2.72 11.96 -9.68
C ARG A 67 3.84 10.95 -9.97
N GLY A 68 3.78 9.80 -9.31
CA GLY A 68 4.75 8.71 -9.48
C GLY A 68 5.89 8.71 -8.45
N LEU A 69 5.98 9.73 -7.59
CA LEU A 69 6.99 9.83 -6.52
C LEU A 69 6.44 9.40 -5.15
N MET A 70 5.70 8.29 -5.11
CA MET A 70 5.23 7.69 -3.86
C MET A 70 5.28 6.17 -4.01
N CYS A 71 5.89 5.52 -3.02
CA CYS A 71 5.85 4.08 -2.82
C CYS A 71 5.48 3.79 -1.36
N GLY A 72 4.91 2.61 -1.13
CA GLY A 72 4.81 2.04 0.21
C GLY A 72 6.16 1.47 0.64
N VAL A 73 6.41 1.43 1.95
CA VAL A 73 7.48 0.62 2.52
C VAL A 73 6.83 -0.33 3.52
N TRP A 74 6.93 -1.62 3.24
CA TRP A 74 6.35 -2.67 4.06
C TRP A 74 7.45 -3.38 4.84
N VAL A 75 7.32 -3.40 6.18
CA VAL A 75 8.33 -3.98 7.08
C VAL A 75 7.70 -5.12 7.87
N ALA A 76 8.28 -6.32 7.79
CA ALA A 76 7.85 -7.45 8.61
C ALA A 76 8.26 -7.23 10.07
N LEU A 77 7.28 -7.23 10.97
CA LEU A 77 7.53 -7.25 12.42
C LEU A 77 7.52 -8.67 13.00
N GLU A 78 7.14 -9.66 12.20
CA GLU A 78 7.14 -11.09 12.52
C GLU A 78 7.46 -11.90 11.26
N ASP A 79 7.81 -13.18 11.43
CA ASP A 79 7.94 -14.11 10.31
C ASP A 79 6.56 -14.35 9.68
N VAL A 80 6.43 -14.06 8.39
CA VAL A 80 5.17 -14.20 7.64
C VAL A 80 5.08 -15.60 7.03
N VAL A 81 3.96 -16.26 7.29
CA VAL A 81 3.67 -17.62 6.81
C VAL A 81 2.47 -17.63 5.87
N PRO A 82 2.37 -18.61 4.95
CA PRO A 82 1.22 -18.71 4.05
C PRO A 82 -0.12 -18.70 4.78
N GLY A 83 -1.06 -17.88 4.31
CA GLY A 83 -2.39 -17.76 4.90
C GLY A 83 -2.49 -16.80 6.09
N SER A 84 -1.42 -16.08 6.44
CA SER A 84 -1.46 -15.03 7.48
C SER A 84 -2.16 -13.75 7.02
N GLY A 85 -2.55 -13.67 5.74
CA GLY A 85 -2.97 -12.40 5.12
C GLY A 85 -1.77 -11.63 4.61
N GLU A 86 -0.80 -12.38 4.08
CA GLU A 86 0.47 -11.92 3.55
C GLU A 86 0.31 -10.98 2.35
N LEU A 87 1.28 -10.08 2.19
CA LEU A 87 1.29 -9.13 1.09
C LEU A 87 1.49 -9.88 -0.23
N PHE A 88 0.74 -9.47 -1.26
CA PHE A 88 1.01 -9.86 -2.63
C PHE A 88 1.07 -8.62 -3.52
N TYR A 89 1.80 -8.73 -4.63
CA TYR A 89 1.96 -7.65 -5.60
C TYR A 89 2.09 -8.22 -7.02
N TYR A 90 1.92 -7.37 -8.03
CA TYR A 90 2.11 -7.74 -9.44
C TYR A 90 3.37 -7.05 -9.97
N PRO A 91 4.50 -7.75 -10.15
CA PRO A 91 5.72 -7.15 -10.68
C PRO A 91 5.46 -6.40 -12.00
N GLY A 92 5.96 -5.17 -12.14
CA GLY A 92 5.75 -4.33 -13.32
C GLY A 92 4.40 -3.60 -13.39
N SER A 93 3.44 -3.90 -12.50
CA SER A 93 2.12 -3.25 -12.52
C SER A 93 2.15 -1.75 -12.18
N HIS A 94 3.24 -1.25 -11.59
CA HIS A 94 3.46 0.19 -11.36
C HIS A 94 3.58 1.00 -12.65
N LEU A 95 3.81 0.34 -13.80
CA LEU A 95 3.84 0.97 -15.13
C LEU A 95 2.43 1.10 -15.75
N LEU A 96 1.42 0.46 -15.16
CA LEU A 96 0.05 0.56 -15.65
C LEU A 96 -0.58 1.91 -15.29
N PRO A 97 -1.58 2.38 -16.06
CA PRO A 97 -2.31 3.59 -15.73
C PRO A 97 -2.90 3.54 -14.32
N ALA A 98 -2.79 4.65 -13.59
CA ALA A 98 -3.42 4.78 -12.29
C ALA A 98 -4.94 4.84 -12.43
N VAL A 99 -5.64 3.99 -11.69
CA VAL A 99 -7.09 4.10 -11.50
C VAL A 99 -7.34 5.24 -10.52
N LEU A 100 -8.11 6.25 -10.94
CA LEU A 100 -8.41 7.45 -10.17
C LEU A 100 -9.92 7.68 -10.05
N CYS A 101 -10.35 8.23 -8.91
CA CYS A 101 -11.73 8.64 -8.68
C CYS A 101 -12.23 9.61 -9.76
N SER A 102 -11.44 10.63 -10.10
CA SER A 102 -11.78 11.66 -11.10
C SER A 102 -12.01 11.07 -12.49
N SER A 103 -11.18 10.11 -12.92
CA SER A 103 -11.31 9.44 -14.22
C SER A 103 -12.54 8.53 -14.32
N HIS A 104 -13.20 8.22 -13.20
CA HIS A 104 -14.36 7.34 -13.15
C HIS A 104 -15.63 8.03 -12.61
N GLY A 105 -15.61 9.36 -12.47
CA GLY A 105 -16.78 10.13 -12.01
C GLY A 105 -17.19 9.84 -10.56
N VAL A 106 -16.27 9.32 -9.75
CA VAL A 106 -16.51 9.01 -8.34
C VAL A 106 -15.98 10.18 -7.51
N PRO A 107 -16.79 10.78 -6.61
CA PRO A 107 -16.27 11.78 -5.69
C PRO A 107 -15.28 11.15 -4.71
N LYS A 108 -14.32 11.93 -4.22
CA LYS A 108 -13.48 11.50 -3.11
C LYS A 108 -14.37 11.25 -1.90
N VAL A 109 -14.03 10.23 -1.11
CA VAL A 109 -14.66 10.01 0.20
C VAL A 109 -13.89 10.84 1.21
N ASP A 110 -14.56 11.82 1.80
CA ASP A 110 -13.91 12.90 2.55
C ASP A 110 -13.85 12.66 4.06
N SER A 111 -14.41 11.54 4.53
CA SER A 111 -14.44 11.15 5.93
C SER A 111 -14.30 9.63 6.12
N GLU A 112 -13.86 9.24 7.31
CA GLU A 112 -13.72 7.82 7.69
C GLU A 112 -15.08 7.11 7.73
N ASP A 113 -16.14 7.81 8.14
CA ASP A 113 -17.54 7.35 8.13
C ASP A 113 -18.26 7.59 6.79
N GLY A 114 -17.52 7.96 5.74
CA GLY A 114 -18.10 8.28 4.44
C GLY A 114 -18.70 7.06 3.73
N ASP A 115 -19.61 7.29 2.78
CA ASP A 115 -20.20 6.22 1.99
C ASP A 115 -19.20 5.69 0.92
N TYR A 116 -18.53 4.59 1.25
CA TYR A 116 -17.62 3.89 0.34
C TYR A 116 -18.33 3.03 -0.71
N SER A 117 -19.66 2.92 -0.72
CA SER A 117 -20.37 2.01 -1.62
C SER A 117 -20.08 2.30 -3.09
N LYS A 118 -20.15 3.58 -3.50
CA LYS A 118 -19.84 4.02 -4.86
C LYS A 118 -18.36 3.84 -5.20
N PHE A 119 -17.48 4.11 -4.24
CA PHE A 119 -16.06 3.91 -4.40
C PHE A 119 -15.74 2.44 -4.69
N GLY A 120 -16.17 1.52 -3.82
CA GLY A 120 -15.94 0.09 -3.97
C GLY A 120 -16.59 -0.49 -5.23
N ALA A 121 -17.80 -0.03 -5.58
CA ALA A 121 -18.52 -0.47 -6.77
C ALA A 121 -17.83 -0.11 -8.09
N VAL A 122 -16.93 0.88 -8.10
CA VAL A 122 -16.21 1.32 -9.30
C VAL A 122 -14.76 0.88 -9.26
N PHE A 123 -14.09 1.09 -8.13
CA PHE A 123 -12.65 0.89 -8.01
C PHE A 123 -12.26 -0.58 -8.13
N THR A 124 -12.93 -1.48 -7.39
CA THR A 124 -12.61 -2.90 -7.43
C THR A 124 -12.82 -3.51 -8.83
N PRO A 125 -13.94 -3.22 -9.55
CA PRO A 125 -14.08 -3.65 -10.93
C PRO A 125 -13.05 -3.03 -11.89
N ALA A 126 -12.67 -1.76 -11.71
CA ALA A 126 -11.68 -1.09 -12.55
C ALA A 126 -10.29 -1.75 -12.41
N ILE A 127 -9.84 -2.06 -11.20
CA ILE A 127 -8.58 -2.78 -10.97
C ILE A 127 -8.65 -4.19 -11.57
N LYS A 128 -9.76 -4.92 -11.37
CA LYS A 128 -9.95 -6.25 -11.96
C LYS A 128 -9.89 -6.21 -13.49
N LYS A 129 -10.52 -5.22 -14.12
CA LYS A 129 -10.45 -5.02 -15.57
C LYS A 129 -9.02 -4.71 -16.01
N LEU A 130 -8.33 -3.80 -15.30
CA LEU A 130 -6.96 -3.44 -15.61
C LEU A 130 -6.02 -4.66 -15.57
N LEU A 131 -6.16 -5.53 -14.57
CA LEU A 131 -5.39 -6.77 -14.49
C LEU A 131 -5.79 -7.78 -15.58
N ALA A 132 -7.09 -7.89 -15.91
CA ALA A 132 -7.55 -8.77 -16.98
C ALA A 132 -7.03 -8.35 -18.37
N ASP A 133 -7.00 -7.04 -18.64
CA ASP A 133 -6.42 -6.47 -19.86
C ASP A 133 -4.89 -6.68 -19.94
N ASN A 134 -4.24 -6.97 -18.81
CA ASN A 134 -2.81 -7.20 -18.66
C ASN A 134 -2.52 -8.59 -18.07
N ALA A 135 -3.20 -9.62 -18.59
CA ALA A 135 -3.15 -10.99 -18.06
C ALA A 135 -1.75 -11.65 -18.07
N CYS A 136 -0.74 -11.01 -18.68
CA CYS A 136 0.65 -11.43 -18.59
C CYS A 136 1.28 -11.17 -17.21
N LEU A 137 0.68 -10.31 -16.38
CA LEU A 137 1.15 -10.03 -15.03
C LEU A 137 0.67 -11.12 -14.07
N CYS A 138 1.61 -11.79 -13.42
CA CYS A 138 1.31 -12.79 -12.39
C CYS A 138 1.54 -12.21 -10.99
N PRO A 139 0.63 -12.45 -10.03
CA PRO A 139 0.86 -12.02 -8.66
C PRO A 139 2.02 -12.82 -8.04
N GLN A 140 2.78 -12.14 -7.19
CA GLN A 140 3.78 -12.74 -6.32
C GLN A 140 3.39 -12.49 -4.87
N THR A 141 3.56 -13.51 -4.06
CA THR A 141 3.34 -13.45 -2.62
C THR A 141 4.67 -13.19 -1.91
N PHE A 142 4.67 -12.27 -0.95
CA PHE A 142 5.83 -11.96 -0.13
C PHE A 142 5.72 -12.70 1.21
N LEU A 143 6.66 -13.61 1.48
CA LEU A 143 6.78 -14.36 2.74
C LEU A 143 8.08 -14.01 3.48
N PRO A 144 8.17 -12.78 4.01
CA PRO A 144 9.35 -12.28 4.70
C PRO A 144 9.59 -12.92 6.07
N ARG A 145 10.83 -12.83 6.54
CA ARG A 145 11.16 -12.98 7.96
C ARG A 145 11.04 -11.65 8.69
N ALA A 146 10.94 -11.69 10.02
CA ALA A 146 10.95 -10.49 10.84
C ALA A 146 12.20 -9.63 10.53
N GLY A 147 11.95 -8.35 10.21
CA GLY A 147 12.98 -7.39 9.81
C GLY A 147 13.19 -7.24 8.31
N ASP A 148 12.66 -8.14 7.48
CA ASP A 148 12.69 -7.96 6.02
C ASP A 148 11.79 -6.80 5.59
N VAL A 149 12.20 -6.15 4.49
CA VAL A 149 11.55 -4.95 3.97
C VAL A 149 11.25 -5.13 2.48
N LEU A 150 10.04 -4.74 2.07
CA LEU A 150 9.66 -4.55 0.67
C LEU A 150 9.43 -3.06 0.40
N ILE A 151 10.02 -2.56 -0.68
CA ILE A 151 9.88 -1.19 -1.19
C ILE A 151 9.31 -1.27 -2.61
#